data_AF-B0WEX0-F1
#
_entry.id   AF-B0WEX0-F1
#
_cell.length_a   1.000
_cell.length_b   1.000
_cell.length_c   1.000
_cell.angle_alpha   90.00
_cell.angle_beta   90.00
_cell.angle_gamma   90.00
#
_symmetry.space_group_name_H-M   'P 1'
#
loop_
_entity.id
_entity.type
_entity.pdbx_description
1 polymer ?
#
loop_
_entity_poly.entity_id
_entity_poly.type
_entity_poly.pdbx_seq_one_letter_code
_entity_poly.pdbx_strand_id
1 'polypeptide(L)'
;MGRRKSKRKPPPKRKNIEPLDQQFNCPFCNHEKSCEVKMDKSRNSARITCRVCMEDYQTTINFLSEPVDVYNDWVDACETAN
;
A
#
# COMPACT_ATOMS: atom_id res chain seq x y z
N MET A 1 16.77 53.71 18.97
CA MET A 1 16.75 52.76 17.83
C MET A 1 16.14 51.42 18.28
N GLY A 2 14.82 51.35 18.44
CA GLY A 2 14.13 50.14 18.91
C GLY A 2 13.74 49.23 17.74
N ARG A 3 14.51 48.15 17.50
CA ARG A 3 14.19 47.13 16.49
C ARG A 3 12.94 46.34 16.92
N ARG A 4 11.78 46.68 16.34
CA ARG A 4 10.55 45.89 16.48
C ARG A 4 10.77 44.51 15.83
N LYS A 5 10.84 43.45 16.62
CA LYS A 5 10.84 42.06 16.12
C LYS A 5 9.56 41.82 15.32
N SER A 6 9.70 41.52 14.03
CA SER A 6 8.55 41.16 13.20
C SER A 6 7.92 39.87 13.72
N LYS A 7 6.60 39.89 13.93
CA LYS A 7 5.78 38.70 14.25
C LYS A 7 5.69 37.85 12.97
N ARG A 8 6.74 37.06 12.67
CA ARG A 8 6.66 36.04 11.62
C ARG A 8 5.73 34.92 12.11
N LYS A 9 4.68 34.65 11.34
CA LYS A 9 3.79 33.51 11.59
C LYS A 9 4.62 32.22 11.47
N PRO A 10 4.49 31.27 12.41
CA PRO A 10 5.17 29.99 12.30
C PRO A 10 4.73 29.26 11.01
N PRO A 11 5.63 28.50 10.37
CA PRO A 11 5.29 27.74 9.19
C PRO A 11 4.15 26.75 9.50
N PRO A 12 3.23 26.52 8.54
CA PRO A 12 2.14 25.58 8.74
C PRO A 12 2.71 24.21 9.10
N LYS A 13 2.17 23.60 10.16
CA LYS A 13 2.54 22.24 10.57
C LYS A 13 2.36 21.33 9.35
N ARG A 14 3.42 20.61 8.98
CA ARG A 14 3.37 19.61 7.91
C ARG A 14 2.22 18.67 8.21
N LYS A 15 1.32 18.47 7.25
CA LYS A 15 0.27 17.45 7.36
C LYS A 15 0.98 16.12 7.64
N ASN A 16 0.53 15.42 8.67
CA ASN A 16 1.10 14.13 9.04
C ASN A 16 0.94 13.21 7.83
N ILE A 17 2.02 12.62 7.34
CA ILE A 17 1.93 11.57 6.31
C ILE A 17 1.40 10.36 7.05
N GLU A 18 0.10 10.12 6.96
CA GLU A 18 -0.51 8.92 7.53
C GLU A 18 -0.17 7.73 6.61
N PRO A 19 0.22 6.58 7.18
CA PRO A 19 0.46 5.39 6.39
C PRO A 19 -0.84 4.98 5.69
N LEU A 20 -0.75 4.65 4.40
CA LEU A 20 -1.86 4.12 3.62
C LEU A 20 -2.34 2.80 4.24
N ASP A 21 -3.66 2.62 4.32
CA ASP A 21 -4.28 1.36 4.72
C ASP A 21 -3.78 0.24 3.78
N GLN A 22 -3.17 -0.80 4.33
CA GLN A 22 -2.68 -1.97 3.58
C GLN A 22 -3.75 -3.06 3.40
N GLN A 23 -5.04 -2.67 3.42
CA GLN A 23 -6.17 -3.60 3.37
C GLN A 23 -6.87 -3.46 2.02
N PHE A 24 -6.85 -4.54 1.23
CA PHE A 24 -7.40 -4.56 -0.12
C PHE A 24 -8.65 -5.44 -0.21
N ASN A 25 -9.47 -5.20 -1.23
CA ASN A 25 -10.66 -6.00 -1.52
C ASN A 25 -10.28 -7.22 -2.34
N CYS A 26 -10.94 -8.36 -2.14
CA CYS A 26 -10.61 -9.56 -2.93
C CYS A 26 -11.29 -9.53 -4.31
N PRO A 27 -10.56 -9.75 -5.43
CA PRO A 27 -11.17 -9.79 -6.77
C PRO A 27 -12.05 -11.02 -7.00
N PHE A 28 -11.95 -12.06 -6.15
CA PHE A 28 -12.74 -13.29 -6.27
C PHE A 28 -14.03 -13.27 -5.45
N CYS A 29 -13.92 -13.01 -4.14
CA CYS A 29 -15.07 -13.07 -3.23
C CYS A 29 -15.65 -11.70 -2.87
N ASN A 30 -15.06 -10.62 -3.40
CA ASN A 30 -15.52 -9.23 -3.26
C ASN A 30 -15.70 -8.72 -1.80
N HIS A 31 -15.12 -9.43 -0.83
CA HIS A 31 -15.11 -8.99 0.56
C HIS A 31 -14.13 -7.84 0.75
N GLU A 32 -14.61 -6.76 1.36
CA GLU A 32 -13.80 -5.58 1.63
C GLU A 32 -12.68 -5.86 2.63
N LYS A 33 -11.52 -5.24 2.42
CA LYS A 33 -10.40 -5.25 3.37
C LYS A 33 -9.99 -6.67 3.83
N SER A 34 -10.17 -7.66 2.96
CA SER A 34 -9.99 -9.09 3.26
C SER A 34 -8.63 -9.64 2.85
N CYS A 35 -7.87 -8.88 2.06
CA CYS A 35 -6.59 -9.31 1.52
C CYS A 35 -5.41 -8.76 2.32
N GLU A 36 -4.46 -9.64 2.63
CA GLU A 36 -3.22 -9.34 3.32
C GLU A 36 -2.03 -9.55 2.39
N VAL A 37 -1.09 -8.61 2.41
CA VAL A 37 0.12 -8.65 1.58
C VAL A 37 1.35 -8.83 2.47
N LYS A 38 2.14 -9.86 2.16
CA LYS A 38 3.44 -10.12 2.80
C LYS A 38 4.56 -9.83 1.81
N MET A 39 5.32 -8.78 2.07
CA MET A 39 6.47 -8.35 1.26
C MET A 39 7.77 -8.96 1.81
N ASP A 40 8.49 -9.73 1.00
CA ASP A 40 9.85 -10.17 1.29
C ASP A 40 10.84 -9.49 0.32
N LYS A 41 11.31 -8.30 0.71
CA LYS A 41 12.28 -7.53 -0.07
C LYS A 41 13.64 -8.20 -0.16
N SER A 42 13.98 -9.12 0.76
CA SER A 42 15.26 -9.84 0.72
C SER A 42 15.30 -10.88 -0.39
N ARG A 43 14.14 -11.45 -0.72
CA ARG A 43 13.96 -12.47 -1.76
C ARG A 43 13.32 -11.92 -3.03
N ASN A 44 13.13 -10.60 -3.11
CA ASN A 44 12.45 -9.94 -4.22
C ASN A 44 11.09 -10.58 -4.54
N SER A 45 10.33 -10.99 -3.53
CA SER A 45 9.04 -11.66 -3.72
C SER A 45 8.01 -11.18 -2.72
N ALA A 46 6.75 -11.14 -3.15
CA ALA A 46 5.61 -10.84 -2.30
C ALA A 46 4.49 -11.85 -2.53
N ARG A 47 3.70 -12.07 -1.48
CA ARG A 47 2.50 -12.90 -1.55
C ARG A 47 1.30 -12.11 -1.03
N ILE A 48 0.20 -12.17 -1.76
CA ILE A 48 -1.12 -11.68 -1.33
C ILE A 48 -2.03 -12.87 -1.06
N THR A 49 -2.84 -12.78 -0.01
CA THR A 49 -3.78 -13.85 0.38
C THR A 49 -5.08 -13.24 0.87
N CYS A 50 -6.23 -13.77 0.40
CA CYS A 50 -7.53 -13.43 0.94
C CYS A 50 -7.84 -14.27 2.17
N ARG A 51 -8.21 -13.64 3.29
CA ARG A 51 -8.59 -14.33 4.53
C ARG A 51 -10.00 -14.96 4.48
N VAL A 52 -10.78 -14.68 3.43
CA VAL A 52 -12.16 -15.15 3.29
C VAL A 52 -12.25 -16.33 2.33
N CYS A 53 -11.84 -16.18 1.07
CA CYS A 53 -11.88 -17.27 0.09
C CYS A 53 -10.60 -18.11 0.04
N MET A 54 -9.56 -17.75 0.81
CA MET A 54 -8.26 -18.44 0.88
C MET A 54 -7.45 -18.46 -0.43
N GLU A 55 -7.88 -17.70 -1.45
CA GLU A 55 -7.12 -17.53 -2.69
C GLU A 55 -5.84 -16.72 -2.44
N ASP A 56 -4.78 -17.08 -3.15
CA ASP A 56 -3.48 -16.43 -2.99
C ASP A 56 -2.71 -16.29 -4.29
N TYR A 57 -1.82 -15.30 -4.31
CA TYR A 57 -0.99 -15.00 -5.46
C TYR A 57 0.40 -14.55 -5.03
N GLN A 58 1.40 -14.93 -5.83
CA GLN A 58 2.79 -14.60 -5.59
C GLN A 58 3.37 -13.88 -6.80
N THR A 59 4.00 -12.73 -6.56
CA THR A 59 4.68 -11.94 -7.59
C THR A 59 6.11 -11.62 -7.18
N THR A 60 6.93 -11.21 -8.15
CA THR A 60 8.27 -10.68 -7.92
C THR A 60 8.20 -9.18 -7.66
N ILE A 61 8.94 -8.69 -6.68
CA ILE A 61 8.96 -7.28 -6.31
C ILE A 61 10.37 -6.71 -6.35
N ASN A 62 10.46 -5.38 -6.47
CA ASN A 62 11.70 -4.64 -6.35
C ASN A 62 11.72 -3.83 -5.03
N PHE A 63 12.79 -3.07 -4.81
CA PHE A 63 12.97 -2.31 -3.57
C PHE A 63 11.94 -1.18 -3.39
N LEU A 64 11.47 -0.59 -4.50
CA LEU A 64 10.50 0.50 -4.53
C LEU A 64 9.06 -0.01 -4.47
N SER A 65 8.84 -1.31 -4.69
CA SER A 65 7.51 -1.91 -4.66
C SER A 65 6.84 -1.74 -3.30
N GLU A 66 5.57 -1.39 -3.36
CA GLU A 66 4.64 -1.25 -2.26
C GLU A 66 3.54 -2.33 -2.33
N PRO A 67 2.80 -2.60 -1.24
CA PRO A 67 1.74 -3.60 -1.25
C PRO A 67 0.65 -3.38 -2.29
N VAL A 68 0.41 -2.12 -2.68
CA VAL A 68 -0.56 -1.78 -3.73
C VAL A 68 -0.12 -2.30 -5.10
N ASP A 69 1.19 -2.32 -5.39
CA ASP A 69 1.70 -2.85 -6.64
C ASP A 69 1.40 -4.35 -6.75
N VAL A 70 1.57 -5.09 -5.65
CA VAL A 70 1.26 -6.53 -5.59
C VAL A 70 -0.23 -6.79 -5.77
N TYR A 71 -1.07 -5.93 -5.22
CA TYR A 71 -2.51 -6.02 -5.41
C TYR A 71 -2.91 -5.80 -6.87
N ASN A 72 -2.34 -4.78 -7.52
CA ASN A 72 -2.60 -4.49 -8.94
C ASN A 72 -2.11 -5.65 -9.83
N ASP A 73 -0.90 -6.15 -9.60
CA ASP A 73 -0.36 -7.32 -10.30
C ASP A 73 -1.29 -8.53 -10.18
N TRP A 74 -1.90 -8.73 -9.00
CA TRP A 74 -2.85 -9.83 -8.80
C TRP A 74 -4.13 -9.63 -9.59
N VAL A 75 -4.68 -8.43 -9.62
CA VAL A 75 -5.89 -8.10 -10.40
C VAL A 75 -5.61 -8.32 -11.90
N ASP A 76 -4.50 -7.80 -12.43
CA ASP A 76 -4.11 -7.96 -13.83
C ASP A 76 -3.90 -9.44 -14.20
N ALA A 77 -3.30 -10.23 -13.31
CA ALA A 77 -3.12 -11.66 -13.49
C ALA A 77 -4.45 -12.43 -13.50
N CYS A 78 -5.43 -12.01 -12.68
CA CYS A 78 -6.77 -12.58 -12.67
C CYS A 78 -7.54 -12.27 -13.97
N GLU A 79 -7.39 -11.06 -14.51
CA GLU A 79 -8.02 -10.67 -15.78
C GLU A 79 -7.41 -11.44 -16.96
N THR A 80 -6.10 -11.65 -16.97
CA THR A 80 -5.41 -12.37 -18.06
C THR A 80 -5.70 -13.87 -18.08
N ALA A 81 -6.04 -14.47 -16.94
CA ALA A 81 -6.31 -15.90 -16.81
C ALA A 81 -7.75 -16.30 -17.24
N ASN A 82 -8.64 -15.32 -17.46
CA ASN A 82 -10.04 -15.52 -17.87
C ASN A 82 -10.26 -15.20 -19.35
#